data_AF-A0A6L7CR56-F1
#
_entry.id   AF-A0A6L7CR56-F1
#
_cell.length_a   1.000
_cell.length_b   1.000
_cell.length_c   1.000
_cell.angle_alpha   90.00
_cell.angle_beta   90.00
_cell.angle_gamma   90.00
#
_symmetry.space_group_name_H-M   'P 1'
#
loop_
_entity.id
_entity.type
_entity.pdbx_description
1 polymer ?
#
loop_
_entity_poly.entity_id
_entity_poly.type
_entity_poly.pdbx_seq_one_letter_code
_entity_poly.pdbx_strand_id
1 'polypeptide(L)'
;IYWPFSRSAARYDVLAKWWADVVKPTRTRLYIGIAFYKVGEPSKIEPDWMINGGVPELKKQLDLNDAVPEISGTILFREDYLNKPQTQQAVSYLQSRWGS
;
A
#
# COMPACT_ATOMS: atom_id res chain seq x y z
N ILE A 1 6.34 3.20 -1.60
CA ILE A 1 6.36 2.35 -2.81
C ILE A 1 5.02 2.48 -3.51
N TYR A 2 4.98 3.01 -4.73
CA TYR A 2 3.73 3.41 -5.40
C TYR A 2 3.34 2.51 -6.57
N TRP A 3 3.77 1.25 -6.54
CA TRP A 3 3.54 0.27 -7.59
C TRP A 3 2.89 -0.97 -7.01
N PRO A 4 2.03 -1.66 -7.77
CA PRO A 4 1.39 -2.87 -7.29
C PRO A 4 2.33 -4.09 -7.31
N PHE A 5 1.87 -5.19 -6.71
CA PHE A 5 2.55 -6.49 -6.78
C PHE A 5 2.68 -7.06 -8.21
N SER A 6 1.88 -6.61 -9.16
CA SER A 6 1.96 -7.07 -10.56
C SER A 6 3.00 -6.31 -11.38
N ARG A 7 3.51 -5.17 -10.91
CA ARG A 7 4.42 -4.31 -11.67
C ARG A 7 5.83 -4.90 -11.67
N SER A 8 6.16 -5.72 -12.66
CA SER A 8 7.44 -6.42 -12.77
C SER A 8 8.67 -5.52 -12.63
N ALA A 9 8.65 -4.33 -13.25
CA ALA A 9 9.76 -3.37 -13.20
C ALA A 9 10.02 -2.77 -11.81
N ALA A 10 9.04 -2.82 -10.90
CA ALA A 10 9.10 -2.16 -9.59
C ALA A 10 8.15 -2.85 -8.60
N ARG A 11 8.30 -4.16 -8.44
CA ARG A 11 7.33 -4.99 -7.70
C ARG A 11 7.31 -4.63 -6.22
N TYR A 12 6.11 -4.44 -5.66
CA TYR A 12 5.95 -3.91 -4.30
C TYR A 12 6.75 -4.70 -3.25
N ASP A 13 6.62 -6.03 -3.24
CA ASP A 13 7.24 -6.90 -2.25
C ASP A 13 8.76 -6.93 -2.33
N VAL A 14 9.31 -6.92 -3.54
CA VAL A 14 10.75 -6.89 -3.78
C VAL A 14 11.33 -5.61 -3.19
N LEU A 15 10.70 -4.47 -3.47
CA LEU A 15 11.15 -3.17 -2.96
C LEU A 15 10.96 -3.03 -1.45
N ALA A 16 9.83 -3.52 -0.91
CA ALA A 16 9.57 -3.45 0.54
C ALA A 16 10.60 -4.24 1.33
N LYS A 17 10.89 -5.48 0.90
CA LYS A 17 11.93 -6.33 1.51
C LYS A 17 13.33 -5.74 1.35
N TRP A 18 13.64 -5.17 0.17
CA TRP A 18 14.92 -4.49 -0.04
C TRP A 18 15.11 -3.32 0.93
N TRP A 19 14.08 -2.48 1.12
CA TRP A 19 14.15 -1.39 2.09
C TRP A 19 14.26 -1.89 3.54
N ALA A 20 13.58 -2.98 3.88
CA ALA A 20 13.71 -3.64 5.17
C ALA A 20 15.16 -4.08 5.43
N ASP A 21 15.81 -4.73 4.45
CA ASP A 21 17.21 -5.14 4.56
C ASP A 21 18.16 -3.94 4.73
N VAL A 22 17.87 -2.81 4.07
CA VAL A 22 18.66 -1.58 4.19
C VAL A 22 18.61 -0.99 5.61
N VAL A 23 17.44 -0.98 6.25
CA VAL A 23 17.30 -0.40 7.59
C VAL A 23 17.68 -1.37 8.72
N LYS A 24 17.73 -2.68 8.44
CA LYS A 24 17.97 -3.74 9.42
C LYS A 24 19.17 -3.53 10.36
N PRO A 25 20.36 -3.08 9.91
CA PRO A 25 21.49 -2.85 10.83
C PRO A 25 21.44 -1.48 11.53
N THR A 26 20.36 -0.72 11.38
CA THR A 26 20.23 0.67 11.85
C THR A 26 19.17 0.79 12.95
N ARG A 27 19.01 1.99 13.51
CA ARG A 27 17.89 2.34 14.42
C ARG A 27 16.78 3.12 13.69
N THR A 28 16.81 3.14 12.37
CA THR A 28 15.88 3.92 11.55
C THR A 28 14.53 3.20 11.48
N ARG A 29 13.45 3.90 11.80
CA ARG A 29 12.08 3.40 11.60
C ARG A 29 11.70 3.51 10.13
N LEU A 30 11.37 2.40 9.50
CA LEU A 30 10.93 2.35 8.11
C LEU A 30 9.41 2.46 8.02
N TYR A 31 8.93 3.44 7.26
CA TYR A 31 7.51 3.60 6.94
C TYR A 31 7.33 3.48 5.43
N ILE A 32 6.51 2.54 4.97
CA ILE A 32 6.27 2.37 3.54
C ILE A 32 5.09 3.24 3.11
N GLY A 33 5.33 4.12 2.13
CA GLY A 33 4.24 4.86 1.49
C GLY A 33 3.41 3.96 0.58
N ILE A 34 2.08 3.99 0.67
CA ILE A 34 1.14 3.35 -0.28
C ILE A 34 0.50 4.42 -1.16
N ALA A 35 0.39 4.14 -2.46
CA ALA A 35 -0.24 5.03 -3.44
C ALA A 35 -1.77 4.98 -3.36
N PHE A 36 -2.34 5.38 -2.23
CA PHE A 36 -3.79 5.37 -2.02
C PHE A 36 -4.54 6.17 -3.09
N TYR A 37 -3.92 7.23 -3.63
CA TYR A 37 -4.48 8.03 -4.72
C TYR A 37 -4.71 7.27 -6.03
N LYS A 38 -4.10 6.09 -6.22
CA LYS A 38 -4.33 5.25 -7.40
C LYS A 38 -5.54 4.34 -7.26
N VAL A 39 -6.07 4.15 -6.05
CA VAL A 39 -7.23 3.30 -5.81
C VAL A 39 -8.43 3.84 -6.58
N GLY A 40 -9.05 2.98 -7.40
CA GLY A 40 -10.19 3.36 -8.23
C GLY A 40 -9.84 4.23 -9.44
N GLU A 41 -8.55 4.46 -9.73
CA GLU A 41 -8.10 5.15 -10.93
C GLU A 41 -7.79 4.15 -12.07
N PRO A 42 -8.43 4.28 -13.25
CA PRO A 42 -8.20 3.37 -14.36
C PRO A 42 -6.75 3.40 -14.85
N SER A 43 -6.12 2.22 -14.94
CA SER A 43 -4.78 2.07 -15.50
C SER A 43 -4.66 0.77 -16.29
N LYS A 44 -4.20 0.87 -17.55
CA LYS A 44 -3.94 -0.31 -18.39
C LYS A 44 -2.74 -1.12 -17.90
N ILE A 45 -1.79 -0.46 -17.24
CA ILE A 45 -0.52 -1.06 -16.81
C ILE A 45 -0.51 -1.46 -15.33
N GLU A 46 -1.47 -0.97 -14.54
CA GLU A 46 -1.62 -1.26 -13.11
C GLU A 46 -3.11 -1.49 -12.78
N PRO A 47 -3.77 -2.50 -13.41
CA PRO A 47 -5.21 -2.70 -13.28
C PRO A 47 -5.64 -3.10 -11.86
N ASP A 48 -4.74 -3.61 -11.03
CA ASP A 48 -5.05 -4.11 -9.68
C ASP A 48 -5.63 -3.03 -8.75
N TRP A 49 -5.32 -1.76 -8.99
CA TRP A 49 -5.88 -0.64 -8.24
C TRP A 49 -7.39 -0.41 -8.49
N MET A 50 -7.94 -1.00 -9.55
CA MET A 50 -9.38 -0.93 -9.90
C MET A 50 -10.18 -2.12 -9.41
N ILE A 51 -9.54 -3.29 -9.24
CA ILE A 51 -10.24 -4.54 -8.95
C ILE A 51 -10.90 -4.43 -7.58
N ASN A 52 -12.22 -4.62 -7.52
CA ASN A 52 -13.02 -4.56 -6.30
C ASN A 52 -12.70 -3.32 -5.43
N GLY A 53 -12.70 -2.14 -6.07
CA GLY A 53 -12.41 -0.88 -5.40
C GLY A 53 -10.97 -0.74 -4.90
N GLY A 54 -10.02 -1.49 -5.48
CA GLY A 54 -8.61 -1.51 -5.10
C GLY A 54 -8.30 -2.17 -3.76
N VAL A 55 -9.32 -2.72 -3.08
CA VAL A 55 -9.18 -3.35 -1.76
C VAL A 55 -8.21 -4.54 -1.77
N PRO A 56 -8.22 -5.45 -2.77
CA PRO A 56 -7.32 -6.60 -2.77
C PRO A 56 -5.83 -6.20 -2.81
N GLU A 57 -5.47 -5.24 -3.66
CA GLU A 57 -4.08 -4.75 -3.75
C GLU A 57 -3.67 -3.99 -2.49
N LEU A 58 -4.53 -3.11 -1.98
CA LEU A 58 -4.30 -2.39 -0.73
C LEU A 58 -4.10 -3.36 0.45
N LYS A 59 -4.99 -4.34 0.61
CA LYS A 59 -4.88 -5.38 1.64
C LYS A 59 -3.56 -6.12 1.54
N LYS A 60 -3.17 -6.54 0.34
CA LYS A 60 -1.93 -7.30 0.12
C LYS A 60 -0.69 -6.50 0.49
N GLN A 61 -0.66 -5.20 0.19
CA GLN A 61 0.42 -4.30 0.59
C GLN A 61 0.50 -4.11 2.11
N LEU A 62 -0.64 -3.89 2.77
CA LEU A 62 -0.70 -3.75 4.23
C LEU A 62 -0.32 -5.05 4.94
N ASP A 63 -0.81 -6.19 4.47
CA ASP A 63 -0.47 -7.50 5.06
C ASP A 63 1.03 -7.81 4.93
N LEU A 64 1.65 -7.46 3.81
CA LEU A 64 3.10 -7.62 3.67
C LEU A 64 3.84 -6.68 4.63
N ASN A 65 3.44 -5.42 4.71
CA ASN A 65 4.09 -4.45 5.58
C ASN A 65 4.04 -4.92 7.04
N ASP A 66 2.89 -5.42 7.51
CA ASP A 66 2.72 -5.91 8.88
C ASP A 66 3.51 -7.21 9.14
N ALA A 67 3.73 -8.03 8.11
CA ALA A 67 4.46 -9.30 8.23
C ALA A 67 6.00 -9.14 8.25
N VAL A 68 6.53 -7.98 7.89
CA VAL A 68 7.98 -7.72 7.85
C VAL A 68 8.39 -6.92 9.10
N PRO A 69 9.14 -7.52 10.05
CA PRO A 69 9.44 -6.87 11.34
C PRO A 69 10.14 -5.52 11.25
N GLU A 70 10.95 -5.31 10.21
CA GLU A 70 11.67 -4.07 9.98
C GLU A 70 10.77 -2.92 9.47
N ILE A 71 9.56 -3.21 9.00
CA ILE A 71 8.59 -2.19 8.57
C ILE A 71 7.78 -1.74 9.78
N SER A 72 8.03 -0.51 10.23
CA SER A 72 7.43 0.08 11.43
C SER A 72 6.05 0.72 11.19
N GLY A 73 5.57 0.72 9.94
CA GLY A 73 4.23 1.20 9.61
C GLY A 73 4.07 1.62 8.15
N THR A 74 2.93 2.25 7.87
CA THR A 74 2.50 2.63 6.52
C THR A 74 2.05 4.09 6.49
N ILE A 75 2.35 4.78 5.39
CA ILE A 75 1.86 6.15 5.12
C ILE A 75 0.98 6.10 3.87
N LEU A 76 -0.28 6.51 3.96
CA LEU A 76 -1.17 6.59 2.80
C LEU A 76 -0.97 7.94 2.09
N PHE A 77 -0.64 7.91 0.80
CA PHE A 77 -0.53 9.12 0.00
C PHE A 77 -1.70 9.22 -1.00
N ARG A 78 -2.53 10.27 -0.99
CA ARG A 78 -2.55 11.46 -0.12
C ARG A 78 -3.91 11.62 0.56
N GLU A 79 -3.94 12.40 1.64
CA GLU A 79 -5.09 12.55 2.55
C GLU A 79 -6.42 12.81 1.85
N ASP A 80 -6.47 13.72 0.87
CA ASP A 80 -7.70 14.05 0.13
C ASP A 80 -8.41 12.84 -0.49
N TYR A 81 -7.67 11.75 -0.77
CA TYR A 81 -8.25 10.51 -1.30
C TYR A 81 -9.02 9.69 -0.26
N LEU A 82 -8.95 10.01 1.03
CA LEU A 82 -9.87 9.45 2.03
C LEU A 82 -11.32 9.94 1.83
N ASN A 83 -11.50 11.07 1.15
CA ASN A 83 -12.81 11.71 0.96
C ASN A 83 -13.38 11.52 -0.44
N LYS A 84 -12.67 10.82 -1.35
CA LYS A 84 -13.11 10.67 -2.74
C LYS A 84 -14.15 9.56 -2.89
N PRO A 85 -15.15 9.69 -3.78
CA PRO A 85 -16.14 8.64 -4.00
C PRO A 85 -15.54 7.31 -4.46
N GLN A 86 -14.52 7.33 -5.32
CA GLN A 86 -13.93 6.10 -5.88
C GLN A 86 -13.16 5.26 -4.85
N THR A 87 -12.76 5.83 -3.72
CA THR A 87 -11.97 5.16 -2.69
C THR A 87 -12.81 4.67 -1.51
N GLN A 88 -14.13 4.89 -1.50
CA GLN A 88 -14.97 4.62 -0.32
C GLN A 88 -14.90 3.15 0.15
N GLN A 89 -14.85 2.18 -0.78
CA GLN A 89 -14.68 0.77 -0.40
C GLN A 89 -13.34 0.51 0.32
N ALA A 90 -12.27 1.13 -0.17
CA ALA A 90 -10.97 1.04 0.46
C ALA A 90 -10.93 1.75 1.82
N VAL A 91 -11.63 2.88 1.98
CA VAL A 91 -11.79 3.57 3.27
C VAL A 91 -12.56 2.72 4.27
N SER A 92 -13.69 2.12 3.87
CA SER A 92 -14.43 1.18 4.73
C SER A 92 -13.58 -0.02 5.15
N TYR A 93 -12.77 -0.53 4.23
CA TYR A 93 -11.80 -1.58 4.56
C TYR A 93 -10.77 -1.12 5.60
N LEU A 94 -10.17 0.07 5.43
CA LEU A 94 -9.21 0.63 6.40
C LEU A 94 -9.84 0.85 7.78
N GLN A 95 -11.09 1.36 7.83
CA GLN A 95 -11.85 1.51 9.07
C GLN A 95 -12.10 0.15 9.75
N SER A 96 -12.43 -0.89 8.98
CA SER A 96 -12.59 -2.24 9.53
C SER A 96 -11.28 -2.84 10.07
N ARG A 97 -10.13 -2.47 9.49
CA ARG A 97 -8.81 -2.95 9.89
C ARG A 97 -8.27 -2.26 11.15
N TRP A 98 -8.47 -0.95 11.28
CA TRP A 98 -7.80 -0.10 12.28
C TRP A 98 -8.74 0.74 13.16
N GLY A 99 -10.05 0.71 12.92
CA GLY A 99 -11.02 1.59 13.59
C GLY A 99 -11.53 1.10 14.95
N SER A 100 -10.87 0.10 15.56
CA SER A 100 -11.18 -0.43 16.90
C SER A 100 -10.34 0.24 17.99
#